data_AF-A0A9J6AZV2-F1
#
_entry.id   AF-A0A9J6AZV2-F1
#
_cell.length_a   1.000
_cell.length_b   1.000
_cell.length_c   1.000
_cell.angle_alpha   90.00
_cell.angle_beta   90.00
_cell.angle_gamma   90.00
#
_symmetry.space_group_name_H-M   'P 1'
#
loop_
_entity.id
_entity.type
_entity.pdbx_description
1 polymer ?
#
loop_
_entity_poly.entity_id
_entity_poly.type
_entity_poly.pdbx_seq_one_letter_code
_entity_poly.pdbx_strand_id
1 'polypeptide(L)'
;MTCFCGELARCFTSRTSLNPKRRFYRCSKPKIENCEFWRWEDSSSENSSIEVNLLKSKLEVAALKMENLRESLNAMKIERDNLKKILENLESLNYFEVN
;
A
#
# COMPACT_ATOMS: atom_id res chain seq x y z
N MET A 1 17.34 10.23 13.88
CA MET A 1 16.94 11.47 13.16
C MET A 1 18.21 12.24 12.83
N THR A 2 18.49 12.46 11.55
CA THR A 2 19.72 13.14 11.08
C THR A 2 19.39 14.57 10.67
N CYS A 3 20.20 15.54 11.08
CA CYS A 3 20.04 16.94 10.69
C CYS A 3 20.64 17.21 9.30
N PHE A 4 20.49 18.42 8.75
CA PHE A 4 21.03 18.76 7.42
C PHE A 4 22.57 18.83 7.38
N CYS A 5 23.26 18.81 8.52
CA CYS A 5 24.71 18.64 8.57
C CYS A 5 25.16 17.18 8.38
N GLY A 6 24.24 16.21 8.29
CA GLY A 6 24.56 14.78 8.28
C GLY A 6 24.80 14.16 9.66
N GLU A 7 24.70 14.94 10.73
CA GLU A 7 24.92 14.47 12.11
C GLU A 7 23.60 14.20 12.87
N LEU A 8 23.69 13.43 13.96
CA LEU A 8 22.55 13.12 14.81
C LEU A 8 21.98 14.37 15.48
N ALA A 9 20.68 14.60 15.28
CA ALA A 9 19.93 15.66 15.96
C ALA A 9 19.68 15.30 17.43
N ARG A 10 19.77 16.29 18.32
CA ARG A 10 19.52 16.11 19.76
C ARG A 10 18.05 16.36 20.09
N CYS A 11 17.49 15.58 21.01
CA CYS A 11 16.14 15.73 21.53
C CYS A 11 16.09 16.76 22.68
N PHE A 12 15.05 17.58 22.69
CA PHE A 12 14.80 18.63 23.68
C PHE A 12 13.34 18.62 24.09
N THR A 13 13.06 19.13 25.29
CA THR A 13 11.70 19.28 25.82
C THR A 13 11.29 20.74 25.79
N SER A 14 10.17 21.04 25.14
CA SER A 14 9.58 22.38 25.06
C SER A 14 9.11 22.86 26.43
N ARG A 15 9.42 24.13 26.73
CA ARG A 15 9.03 24.84 27.95
C ARG A 15 8.04 25.98 27.67
N THR A 16 7.56 26.10 26.42
CA THR A 16 6.58 27.13 26.05
C THR A 16 5.20 26.79 26.62
N SER A 17 4.41 27.80 26.99
CA SER A 17 3.03 27.62 27.46
C SER A 17 2.11 26.96 26.42
N LEU A 18 2.36 27.19 25.13
CA LEU A 18 1.57 26.61 24.03
C LEU A 18 1.84 25.12 23.79
N ASN A 19 3.07 24.65 24.06
CA ASN A 19 3.50 23.26 23.86
C ASN A 19 4.29 22.78 25.07
N PRO A 20 3.72 22.73 26.28
CA PRO A 20 4.46 22.38 27.49
C PRO A 20 4.84 20.90 27.44
N LYS A 21 6.08 20.58 27.82
CA LYS A 21 6.62 19.21 27.91
C LYS A 21 6.70 18.41 26.60
N ARG A 22 6.25 18.96 25.46
CA ARG A 22 6.36 18.32 24.13
C ARG A 22 7.83 18.21 23.71
N ARG A 23 8.25 17.06 23.18
CA ARG A 23 9.64 16.83 22.76
C ARG A 23 9.85 17.21 21.29
N PHE A 24 11.04 17.69 20.94
CA PHE A 24 11.45 18.04 19.58
C PHE A 24 12.93 17.74 19.35
N TYR A 25 13.30 17.49 18.10
CA TYR A 25 14.69 17.36 17.66
C TYR A 25 15.19 18.64 17.02
N ARG A 26 16.43 19.04 17.33
CA ARG A 26 17.15 20.09 16.58
C ARG A 26 18.62 19.75 16.39
N CYS A 27 19.28 20.47 15.48
CA CYS A 27 20.72 20.37 15.29
C CYS A 27 21.47 20.59 16.61
N SER A 28 22.47 19.73 16.85
CA SER A 28 23.30 19.71 18.07
C SER A 28 24.38 20.78 18.09
N LYS A 29 24.69 21.39 16.93
CA LYS A 29 25.71 22.43 16.80
C LYS A 29 25.30 23.75 17.48
N PRO A 30 26.26 24.60 17.88
CA PRO A 30 26.00 25.94 18.40
C PRO A 30 25.20 26.82 17.41
N LYS A 31 24.54 27.87 17.90
CA LYS A 31 23.67 28.76 17.09
C LYS A 31 24.33 29.40 15.87
N ILE A 32 25.65 29.54 15.86
CA ILE A 32 26.37 30.16 14.74
C ILE A 32 26.59 29.15 13.60
N GLU A 33 26.59 27.85 13.92
CA GLU A 33 26.96 26.77 13.01
C GLU A 33 25.81 25.76 12.78
N ASN A 34 24.63 26.01 13.36
CA ASN A 34 23.52 25.07 13.26
C ASN A 34 22.83 25.20 11.90
N CYS A 35 22.50 24.07 11.28
CA CYS A 35 21.73 24.05 10.02
C CYS A 35 20.22 24.33 10.19
N GLU A 36 19.80 24.91 11.31
CA GLU A 36 18.40 25.21 11.62
C GLU A 36 17.41 24.04 11.60
N PHE A 37 17.88 22.80 11.40
CA PHE A 37 17.03 21.61 11.48
C PHE A 37 16.21 21.59 12.77
N TRP A 38 14.90 21.43 12.63
CA TRP A 38 13.94 21.34 13.72
C TRP A 38 12.73 20.48 13.32
N ARG A 39 12.33 19.55 14.18
CA ARG A 39 11.16 18.65 13.99
C ARG A 39 10.55 18.31 15.34
N TRP A 40 9.22 18.28 15.45
CA TRP A 40 8.58 17.68 16.62
C TRP A 40 8.92 16.18 16.74
N GLU A 41 8.96 15.69 17.98
CA GLU A 41 9.18 14.28 18.30
C GLU A 41 7.89 13.45 18.26
N ASP A 42 6.76 14.06 17.87
CA ASP A 42 5.47 13.38 17.87
C ASP A 42 5.62 12.04 17.13
N SER A 43 5.44 10.96 17.87
CA SER A 43 5.31 9.65 17.26
C SER A 43 4.16 9.78 16.28
N SER A 44 4.40 9.37 15.04
CA SER A 44 3.44 9.38 13.93
C SER A 44 2.20 8.52 14.18
N SER A 45 1.81 8.22 15.42
CA SER A 45 0.77 7.26 15.77
C SER A 45 -0.63 7.71 15.33
N GLU A 46 -0.91 9.01 15.31
CA GLU A 46 -2.20 9.52 14.80
C GLU A 46 -2.28 9.40 13.27
N ASN A 47 -1.22 9.78 12.55
CA ASN A 47 -1.13 9.60 11.09
C ASN A 47 -1.09 8.11 10.69
N SER A 48 -0.43 7.29 11.52
CA SER A 48 -0.32 5.85 11.32
C SER A 48 -1.68 5.17 11.41
N SER A 49 -2.61 5.67 12.22
CA SER A 49 -3.93 5.05 12.38
C SER A 49 -4.82 5.29 11.15
N ILE A 50 -4.77 6.50 10.58
CA ILE A 50 -5.49 6.85 9.35
C ILE A 50 -4.92 6.06 8.16
N GLU A 51 -3.60 6.00 8.05
CA GLU A 51 -2.91 5.27 6.97
C GLU A 51 -3.20 3.76 7.04
N VAL A 52 -3.18 3.16 8.24
CA VAL A 52 -3.53 1.75 8.45
C VAL A 52 -4.98 1.48 8.06
N ASN A 53 -5.91 2.34 8.46
CA ASN A 53 -7.32 2.18 8.09
C ASN A 53 -7.53 2.29 6.58
N LEU A 54 -6.87 3.25 5.92
CA LEU A 54 -6.93 3.40 4.47
C LEU A 54 -6.36 2.19 3.73
N LEU A 55 -5.22 1.68 4.19
CA LEU A 55 -4.61 0.47 3.63
C LEU A 55 -5.52 -0.75 3.82
N LYS A 56 -6.16 -0.87 4.98
CA LYS A 56 -7.12 -1.94 5.26
C LYS A 56 -8.32 -1.90 4.32
N SER A 57 -8.93 -0.73 4.11
CA SER A 57 -10.04 -0.58 3.15
C SER A 57 -9.62 -0.88 1.71
N LYS A 58 -8.42 -0.45 1.30
CA LYS A 58 -7.88 -0.79 -0.03
C LYS A 58 -7.66 -2.30 -0.20
N LEU A 59 -7.17 -2.97 0.85
CA LEU A 59 -6.94 -4.41 0.85
C LEU A 59 -8.27 -5.17 0.72
N GLU A 60 -9.31 -4.74 1.42
CA GLU A 60 -10.65 -5.33 1.33
C GLU A 60 -11.24 -5.19 -0.09
N VAL A 61 -11.14 -4.00 -0.69
CA VAL A 61 -11.57 -3.78 -2.08
C VAL A 61 -10.77 -4.63 -3.07
N ALA A 62 -9.46 -4.77 -2.86
CA ALA A 62 -8.62 -5.63 -3.71
C ALA A 62 -9.03 -7.10 -3.59
N ALA A 63 -9.34 -7.58 -2.38
CA ALA A 63 -9.82 -8.94 -2.15
C ALA A 63 -11.13 -9.22 -2.89
N LEU A 64 -12.11 -8.29 -2.81
CA LEU A 64 -13.38 -8.41 -3.54
C LEU A 64 -13.17 -8.45 -5.06
N LYS A 65 -12.28 -7.60 -5.59
CA LYS A 65 -11.96 -7.60 -7.02
C LYS A 65 -11.32 -8.91 -7.48
N MET A 66 -10.43 -9.48 -6.67
CA MET A 66 -9.79 -10.76 -6.97
C MET A 66 -10.82 -11.90 -7.02
N GLU A 67 -11.78 -11.93 -6.10
CA GLU A 67 -12.82 -12.95 -6.09
C GLU A 67 -13.74 -12.83 -7.32
N ASN A 68 -14.20 -11.62 -7.65
CA ASN A 68 -15.00 -11.39 -8.86
C ASN A 68 -14.27 -11.81 -10.15
N LEU A 69 -12.96 -11.53 -10.24
CA LEU A 69 -12.15 -11.96 -11.38
C LEU A 69 -12.00 -13.48 -11.43
N ARG A 70 -11.87 -14.13 -10.26
CA ARG A 70 -11.80 -15.59 -10.16
C ARG A 70 -13.10 -16.24 -10.62
N GLU A 71 -14.25 -15.72 -10.21
CA GLU A 71 -15.57 -16.19 -10.66
C GLU A 71 -15.73 -16.02 -12.18
N SER A 72 -15.39 -14.84 -12.69
CA SER A 72 -15.41 -14.56 -14.13
C SER A 72 -14.53 -15.53 -14.93
N LEU A 73 -13.33 -15.82 -14.42
CA LEU A 73 -12.42 -16.78 -15.03
C LEU A 73 -12.99 -18.20 -15.03
N ASN A 74 -13.68 -18.60 -13.95
CA ASN A 74 -14.32 -19.91 -13.89
C ASN A 74 -15.45 -20.03 -14.91
N ALA A 75 -16.27 -19.00 -15.06
CA ALA A 75 -17.32 -18.96 -16.08
C ALA A 75 -16.73 -19.10 -17.50
N MET A 76 -15.68 -18.35 -17.81
CA MET A 76 -15.00 -18.44 -19.11
C MET A 76 -14.39 -19.83 -19.36
N LYS A 77 -13.86 -20.49 -18.32
CA LYS A 77 -13.33 -21.87 -18.46
C LYS A 77 -14.44 -22.86 -18.81
N ILE A 78 -15.59 -22.76 -18.15
CA ILE A 78 -16.75 -23.62 -18.42
C ILE A 78 -17.22 -23.43 -19.87
N GLU A 79 -17.36 -22.18 -20.32
CA GLU A 79 -17.77 -21.88 -21.68
C GLU A 79 -16.77 -22.43 -22.71
N ARG A 80 -15.46 -22.22 -22.48
CA ARG A 80 -14.41 -22.79 -23.32
C ARG A 80 -14.50 -24.31 -23.41
N ASP A 81 -14.71 -25.00 -22.30
CA ASP A 81 -14.77 -26.46 -22.28
C ASP A 81 -16.01 -26.98 -23.03
N ASN A 82 -17.15 -26.27 -22.92
CA ASN A 82 -18.34 -26.57 -23.70
C ASN A 82 -18.13 -26.37 -25.20
N LEU A 83 -17.51 -25.25 -25.60
CA LEU A 83 -17.20 -24.96 -27.00
C LEU A 83 -16.22 -25.99 -27.59
N LYS A 84 -15.23 -26.42 -26.80
CA LYS A 84 -14.30 -27.47 -27.21
C LYS A 84 -15.01 -28.79 -27.50
N LYS A 85 -15.95 -29.18 -26.64
CA LYS A 85 -16.76 -30.39 -26.87
C LYS A 85 -17.65 -30.28 -28.11
N ILE A 86 -18.20 -29.09 -28.39
CA ILE A 86 -18.96 -28.85 -29.62
C ILE A 86 -18.06 -29.00 -30.85
N LEU A 87 -16.85 -28.44 -30.81
CA LEU A 87 -15.88 -28.55 -31.90
C LEU A 87 -15.52 -30.01 -32.21
N GLU A 88 -15.19 -30.80 -31.17
CA GLU A 88 -14.86 -32.23 -31.31
C GLU A 88 -16.01 -33.03 -31.96
N ASN A 89 -17.27 -32.71 -31.62
CA ASN A 89 -18.43 -33.34 -32.23
C ASN A 89 -18.59 -32.96 -33.71
N LEU A 90 -18.39 -31.68 -34.06
CA LEU A 90 -18.51 -31.20 -35.45
C LEU A 90 -17.40 -31.79 -36.34
N GLU A 91 -16.17 -31.87 -35.83
CA GLU A 91 -15.06 -32.51 -36.52
C GLU A 91 -15.34 -33.99 -36.79
N SER A 92 -15.94 -34.68 -35.81
CA SER A 92 -16.34 -36.08 -35.96
C SER A 92 -17.42 -36.24 -37.04
N LEU A 93 -18.46 -35.40 -37.06
CA LEU A 93 -19.52 -35.45 -38.07
C LEU A 93 -18.98 -35.18 -39.48
N ASN A 94 -18.13 -34.16 -39.64
CA ASN A 94 -17.53 -33.82 -40.92
C ASN A 94 -16.64 -34.96 -41.47
N TYR A 95 -15.96 -35.73 -40.60
CA TYR A 95 -15.18 -36.90 -41.03
C TYR A 95 -16.07 -37.99 -41.68
N PHE A 96 -17.30 -38.17 -41.19
CA PHE A 96 -18.26 -39.13 -41.75
C PHE A 96 -18.98 -38.63 -43.01
N GLU A 97 -19.07 -37.31 -43.23
CA GLU A 97 -19.68 -36.73 -44.43
C GLU A 97 -18.72 -36.69 -45.62
N VAL A 98 -17.41 -36.67 -45.37
CA VAL A 98 -16.35 -36.50 -46.40
C VAL A 98 -15.66 -37.82 -46.79
N ASN A 99 -15.80 -38.90 -46.01
CA ASN A 99 -15.31 -40.25 -46.32
C ASN A 99 -16.45 -41.25 -46.53
#